data_AF-A0A3D4Z3X4-F1
#
_entry.id   AF-A0A3D4Z3X4-F1
#
_cell.length_a   1.000
_cell.length_b   1.000
_cell.length_c   1.000
_cell.angle_alpha   90.00
_cell.angle_beta   90.00
_cell.angle_gamma   90.00
#
_symmetry.space_group_name_H-M   'P 1'
#
loop_
_entity.id
_entity.type
_entity.pdbx_description
1 polymer ?
#
loop_
_entity_poly.entity_id
_entity_poly.type
_entity_poly.pdbx_seq_one_letter_code
_entity_poly.pdbx_strand_id
1 'polypeptide(L)'
;MNFSVEQRSSSVLPGSGGRILLTLDDVTMNQVMTSLAWNNGEVLVAARSLHSGETLNFSLGGHEYLLRLQRLENHLIGMDYAYFELREASPSRLGVSSLDADIQGLYAAMRAKTGIHFVRNGKNYDVETAIAHLERKRAAAGA
;
A
#
# COMPACT_ATOMS: atom_id res chain seq x y z
N MET A 1 -8.78 0.84 8.44
CA MET A 1 -9.78 1.70 9.12
C MET A 1 -10.55 2.43 8.06
N ASN A 2 -11.89 2.46 8.15
CA ASN A 2 -12.74 3.08 7.13
C ASN A 2 -13.41 4.33 7.67
N PHE A 3 -13.56 5.35 6.83
CA PHE A 3 -14.19 6.62 7.17
C PHE A 3 -14.67 7.34 5.90
N SER A 4 -15.48 8.38 6.07
CA SER A 4 -15.99 9.21 4.97
C SER A 4 -15.59 10.67 5.18
N VAL A 5 -15.43 11.40 4.08
CA VAL A 5 -15.15 12.83 4.07
C VAL A 5 -16.05 13.50 3.05
N GLU A 6 -16.58 14.66 3.42
CA GLU A 6 -17.41 15.50 2.56
C GLU A 6 -16.55 16.13 1.46
N GLN A 7 -17.07 16.26 0.25
CA GLN A 7 -16.39 17.02 -0.80
C GLN A 7 -16.15 18.47 -0.39
N ARG A 8 -15.21 19.15 -1.06
CA ARG A 8 -14.89 20.57 -0.80
C ARG A 8 -14.61 20.86 0.67
N SER A 9 -14.00 19.92 1.38
CA SER A 9 -13.75 20.01 2.80
C SER A 9 -12.36 19.51 3.17
N SER A 10 -11.88 19.98 4.32
CA SER A 10 -10.70 19.44 4.98
C SER A 10 -11.11 18.80 6.30
N SER A 11 -10.67 17.57 6.53
CA SER A 11 -10.95 16.83 7.77
C SER A 11 -9.67 16.27 8.35
N VAL A 12 -9.65 16.06 9.67
CA VAL A 12 -8.54 15.36 10.33
C VAL A 12 -8.49 13.93 9.83
N LEU A 13 -7.33 13.51 9.31
CA LEU A 13 -7.10 12.11 8.96
C LEU A 13 -7.23 11.28 10.24
N PRO A 14 -8.17 10.32 10.32
CA PRO A 14 -8.37 9.58 11.55
C PRO A 14 -7.11 8.79 11.92
N GLY A 15 -6.85 8.62 13.22
CA GLY A 15 -5.61 8.02 13.72
C GLY A 15 -4.38 8.94 13.71
N SER A 16 -4.42 10.13 13.09
CA SER A 16 -3.28 11.07 13.08
C SER A 16 -3.11 11.91 14.36
N GLY A 17 -4.07 11.84 15.29
CA GLY A 17 -4.07 12.68 16.49
C GLY A 17 -4.23 14.18 16.20
N GLY A 18 -4.90 14.55 15.09
CA GLY A 18 -5.13 15.95 14.72
C GLY A 18 -3.95 16.61 13.98
N ARG A 19 -2.94 15.83 13.59
CA ARG A 19 -1.72 16.35 12.96
C ARG A 19 -1.79 16.42 11.45
N ILE A 20 -2.64 15.60 10.83
CA ILE A 20 -2.74 15.50 9.36
C ILE A 20 -4.15 15.84 8.94
N LEU A 21 -4.25 16.70 7.94
CA LEU A 21 -5.47 17.10 7.27
C LEU A 21 -5.54 16.42 5.91
N LEU A 22 -6.68 15.79 5.66
CA LEU A 22 -7.09 15.28 4.36
C LEU A 22 -8.05 16.29 3.74
N THR A 23 -7.68 16.80 2.58
CA THR A 23 -8.49 17.76 1.82
C THR A 23 -9.04 17.08 0.57
N LEU A 24 -10.34 17.26 0.37
CA LEU A 24 -11.05 16.92 -0.86
C LEU A 24 -11.54 18.19 -1.53
N ASP A 25 -11.32 18.31 -2.82
CA ASP A 25 -11.97 19.33 -3.64
C ASP A 25 -13.24 18.75 -4.29
N ASP A 26 -13.47 19.05 -5.56
CA ASP A 26 -14.68 18.66 -6.28
C ASP A 26 -14.68 17.19 -6.68
N VAL A 27 -15.80 16.53 -6.42
CA VAL A 27 -16.11 15.24 -7.03
C VAL A 27 -16.65 15.50 -8.44
N THR A 28 -15.87 15.11 -9.46
CA THR A 28 -16.25 15.27 -10.87
C THR A 28 -16.01 13.97 -11.61
N MET A 29 -16.91 13.56 -12.51
CA MET A 29 -16.71 12.38 -13.38
C MET A 29 -16.17 11.12 -12.67
N ASN A 30 -16.67 10.81 -11.47
CA ASN A 30 -16.23 9.67 -10.66
C ASN A 30 -14.75 9.70 -10.23
N GLN A 31 -14.19 10.90 -10.05
CA GLN A 31 -12.90 11.15 -9.42
C GLN A 31 -12.99 12.32 -8.45
N VAL A 32 -12.01 12.42 -7.54
CA VAL A 32 -11.89 13.53 -6.57
C VAL A 32 -10.44 13.93 -6.40
N MET A 33 -10.18 15.24 -6.36
CA MET A 33 -8.85 15.76 -6.03
C MET A 33 -8.61 15.60 -4.53
N THR A 34 -7.53 14.91 -4.18
CA THR A 34 -7.20 14.52 -2.81
C THR A 34 -5.79 14.96 -2.46
N SER A 35 -5.61 15.61 -1.30
CA SER A 35 -4.27 15.97 -0.79
C SER A 35 -4.14 15.70 0.70
N LEU A 36 -2.90 15.56 1.16
CA LEU A 36 -2.56 15.46 2.58
C LEU A 36 -1.61 16.59 2.97
N ALA A 37 -1.92 17.28 4.05
CA ALA A 37 -1.04 18.28 4.65
C ALA A 37 -0.93 18.07 6.15
N TRP A 38 0.19 18.47 6.73
CA TRP A 38 0.31 18.66 8.16
C TRP A 38 -0.59 19.82 8.60
N ASN A 39 -0.99 19.83 9.88
CA ASN A 39 -1.84 20.88 10.44
C ASN A 39 -1.17 22.28 10.46
N ASN A 40 0.15 22.34 10.26
CA ASN A 40 0.91 23.58 10.07
C ASN A 40 0.88 24.08 8.61
N GLY A 41 0.21 23.38 7.70
CA GLY A 41 0.11 23.71 6.28
C GLY A 41 1.20 23.11 5.38
N GLU A 42 2.19 22.42 5.96
CA GLU A 42 3.23 21.75 5.17
C GLU A 42 2.64 20.56 4.39
N VAL A 43 2.94 20.48 3.10
CA VAL A 43 2.39 19.44 2.22
C VAL A 43 3.06 18.09 2.53
N LEU A 44 2.24 17.10 2.88
CA LEU A 44 2.69 15.71 3.05
C LEU A 44 2.56 14.94 1.73
N VAL A 45 1.43 15.10 1.04
CA VAL A 45 1.22 14.59 -0.31
C VAL A 45 0.50 15.65 -1.14
N ALA A 46 1.12 16.01 -2.26
CA ALA A 46 0.54 16.96 -3.21
C ALA A 46 -0.81 16.47 -3.75
N ALA A 47 -1.64 17.42 -4.16
CA ALA A 47 -2.97 17.14 -4.70
C ALA A 47 -2.89 16.17 -5.89
N ARG A 48 -3.72 15.11 -5.83
CA ARG A 48 -3.83 14.08 -6.86
C ARG A 48 -5.29 13.70 -7.07
N SER A 49 -5.68 13.56 -8.34
CA SER A 49 -7.00 13.01 -8.69
C SER A 49 -7.03 11.51 -8.43
N LEU A 50 -8.04 11.03 -7.71
CA LEU A 50 -8.25 9.62 -7.41
C LEU A 50 -9.60 9.14 -7.93
N HIS A 51 -9.60 7.94 -8.54
CA HIS A 51 -10.78 7.15 -8.85
C HIS A 51 -11.00 6.07 -7.78
N SER A 52 -12.23 5.54 -7.75
CA SER A 52 -12.56 4.42 -6.87
C SER A 52 -11.64 3.23 -7.13
N GLY A 53 -11.01 2.73 -6.07
CA GLY A 53 -10.01 1.66 -6.08
C GLY A 53 -8.57 2.15 -5.99
N GLU A 54 -8.28 3.40 -6.37
CA GLU A 54 -6.93 3.97 -6.35
C GLU A 54 -6.46 4.34 -4.94
N THR A 55 -5.14 4.44 -4.79
CA THR A 55 -4.48 4.74 -3.51
C THR A 55 -3.59 5.96 -3.58
N LEU A 56 -3.56 6.68 -2.47
CA LEU A 56 -2.58 7.69 -2.14
C LEU A 56 -1.66 7.11 -1.05
N ASN A 57 -0.37 7.02 -1.37
CA ASN A 57 0.63 6.40 -0.51
C ASN A 57 1.47 7.50 0.16
N PHE A 58 1.83 7.30 1.43
CA PHE A 58 2.67 8.24 2.17
C PHE A 58 3.39 7.58 3.34
N SER A 59 4.55 8.12 3.70
CA SER A 59 5.39 7.61 4.78
C SER A 59 5.30 8.51 6.01
N LEU A 60 5.16 7.94 7.20
CA LEU A 60 5.20 8.65 8.47
C LEU A 60 6.02 7.88 9.49
N GLY A 61 7.04 8.52 10.06
CA GLY A 61 7.85 7.91 11.13
C GLY A 61 8.48 6.57 10.75
N GLY A 62 8.80 6.37 9.46
CA GLY A 62 9.36 5.10 8.95
C GLY A 62 8.33 4.02 8.62
N HIS A 63 7.03 4.31 8.78
CA HIS A 63 5.94 3.43 8.38
C HIS A 63 5.30 3.91 7.08
N GLU A 64 4.97 2.97 6.21
CA GLU A 64 4.26 3.24 4.96
C GLU A 64 2.75 3.12 5.17
N TYR A 65 1.99 4.05 4.61
CA TYR A 65 0.54 4.08 4.71
C TYR A 65 -0.10 4.14 3.32
N LEU A 66 -1.24 3.48 3.21
CA LEU A 66 -2.09 3.46 2.03
C LEU A 66 -3.44 4.05 2.40
N LEU A 67 -3.80 5.16 1.76
CA LEU A 67 -5.14 5.72 1.78
C LEU A 67 -5.84 5.36 0.48
N ARG A 68 -6.76 4.41 0.53
CA ARG A 68 -7.52 3.93 -0.63
C ARG A 68 -8.85 4.64 -0.73
N LEU A 69 -9.16 5.20 -1.90
CA LEU A 69 -10.51 5.63 -2.22
C LEU A 69 -11.33 4.39 -2.53
N GLN A 70 -12.31 4.05 -1.68
CA GLN A 70 -13.15 2.87 -1.87
C GLN A 70 -14.27 3.14 -2.87
N ARG A 71 -14.97 4.26 -2.69
CA ARG A 71 -16.09 4.69 -3.53
C ARG A 71 -16.37 6.18 -3.36
N LEU A 72 -17.00 6.75 -4.37
CA LEU A 72 -17.61 8.08 -4.33
C LEU A 72 -19.13 7.91 -4.27
N GLU A 73 -19.79 8.77 -3.51
CA GLU A 73 -21.24 8.77 -3.37
C GLU A 73 -21.74 10.18 -3.65
N ASN A 74 -22.40 10.34 -4.80
CA ASN A 74 -22.99 11.62 -5.20
C ASN A 74 -24.45 11.65 -4.81
N HIS A 75 -24.88 12.72 -4.16
CA HIS A 75 -26.26 12.93 -3.74
C HIS A 75 -26.90 14.00 -4.61
N LEU A 76 -28.13 13.75 -5.08
CA LEU A 76 -28.87 14.74 -5.88
C LEU A 76 -29.20 16.00 -5.06
N ILE A 77 -29.41 15.81 -3.75
CA ILE A 77 -29.69 16.86 -2.78
C ILE A 77 -28.86 16.53 -1.53
N GLY A 78 -28.03 17.48 -1.10
CA GLY A 78 -27.11 17.28 0.01
C GLY A 78 -25.66 17.42 -0.45
N MET A 79 -24.77 16.68 0.21
CA MET A 79 -23.34 16.75 -0.04
C MET A 79 -22.85 15.43 -0.62
N ASP A 80 -21.82 15.51 -1.45
CA ASP A 80 -21.15 14.33 -1.99
C ASP A 80 -20.06 13.89 -1.04
N TYR A 81 -19.87 12.57 -0.96
CA TYR A 81 -18.94 11.96 -0.02
C TYR A 81 -17.95 11.06 -0.74
N ALA A 82 -16.71 11.09 -0.26
CA ALA A 82 -15.70 10.09 -0.59
C ALA A 82 -15.49 9.16 0.61
N TYR A 83 -15.47 7.87 0.35
CA TYR A 83 -15.25 6.83 1.35
C TYR A 83 -13.84 6.29 1.22
N PHE A 84 -13.09 6.36 2.31
CA PHE A 84 -11.70 5.97 2.35
C PHE A 84 -11.44 4.81 3.28
N GLU A 85 -10.39 4.09 2.94
CA GLU A 85 -9.75 3.13 3.81
C GLU A 85 -8.29 3.53 4.05
N LEU A 86 -7.93 3.78 5.31
CA LEU A 86 -6.56 3.94 5.74
C LEU A 86 -6.03 2.62 6.28
N ARG A 87 -4.91 2.16 5.74
CA ARG A 87 -4.15 1.01 6.26
C ARG A 87 -2.69 1.41 6.36
N GLU A 88 -2.03 0.97 7.42
CA GLU A 88 -0.58 0.82 7.35
C GLU A 88 -0.29 -0.23 6.28
N ALA A 89 0.56 0.10 5.33
CA ALA A 89 1.11 -0.92 4.46
C ALA A 89 1.88 -1.86 5.39
N SER A 90 1.34 -3.07 5.61
CA SER A 90 2.15 -4.17 6.15
C SER A 90 3.47 -4.10 5.40
N PRO A 91 4.64 -4.07 6.09
CA PRO A 91 5.91 -3.77 5.44
C PRO A 91 6.01 -4.61 4.19
N SER A 92 5.67 -4.00 3.07
CA SER A 92 6.09 -4.51 1.79
C SER A 92 7.58 -4.45 1.97
N ARG A 93 8.26 -5.57 1.78
CA ARG A 93 9.71 -5.63 1.67
C ARG A 93 10.19 -4.81 0.44
N LEU A 94 9.51 -3.72 0.10
CA LEU A 94 9.71 -2.84 -1.04
C LEU A 94 10.11 -1.43 -0.56
N GLY A 95 10.61 -1.30 0.67
CA GLY A 95 11.47 -0.18 1.03
C GLY A 95 12.90 -0.54 0.64
N VAL A 96 13.37 -0.07 -0.53
CA VAL A 96 14.73 -0.26 -1.08
C VAL A 96 15.34 -1.62 -0.73
N SER A 97 14.58 -2.69 -0.93
CA SER A 97 15.14 -4.03 -0.92
C SER A 97 15.75 -4.23 -2.29
N SER A 98 17.06 -4.47 -2.35
CA SER A 98 17.63 -5.00 -3.58
C SER A 98 16.88 -6.29 -3.92
N LEU A 99 16.78 -6.62 -5.21
CA LEU A 99 16.22 -7.91 -5.64
C LEU A 99 16.81 -9.09 -4.82
N ASP A 100 18.08 -8.97 -4.43
CA ASP A 100 18.77 -9.87 -3.52
C ASP A 100 18.13 -9.96 -2.13
N ALA A 101 17.86 -8.83 -1.47
CA ALA A 101 17.23 -8.81 -0.16
C ALA A 101 15.81 -9.40 -0.20
N ASP A 102 15.07 -9.20 -1.29
CA ASP A 102 13.75 -9.80 -1.49
C ASP A 102 13.81 -11.32 -1.64
N ILE A 103 14.75 -11.79 -2.47
CA ILE A 103 15.01 -13.22 -2.65
C ILE A 103 15.42 -13.87 -1.32
N GLN A 104 16.30 -13.23 -0.55
CA GLN A 104 16.71 -13.74 0.77
C GLN A 104 15.55 -13.74 1.77
N GLY A 105 14.71 -12.72 1.76
CA GLY A 105 13.49 -12.68 2.57
C GLY A 105 12.52 -13.80 2.22
N LEU A 106 12.40 -14.16 0.94
CA LEU A 106 11.56 -15.27 0.50
C LEU A 106 12.12 -16.61 1.01
N TYR A 107 13.42 -16.83 0.91
CA TYR A 107 14.08 -18.02 1.44
C TYR A 107 13.89 -18.17 2.95
N ALA A 108 14.04 -17.07 3.70
CA ALA A 108 13.78 -17.07 5.14
C ALA A 108 12.31 -17.44 5.46
N ALA A 109 11.35 -16.90 4.70
CA ALA A 109 9.94 -17.22 4.87
C ALA A 109 9.62 -18.69 4.54
N MET A 110 10.30 -19.27 3.55
CA MET A 110 10.18 -20.70 3.21
C MET A 110 10.70 -21.59 4.33
N ARG A 111 11.84 -21.24 4.94
CA ARG A 111 12.41 -21.96 6.08
C ARG A 111 11.53 -21.92 7.32
N ALA A 112 10.87 -20.79 7.57
CA ALA A 112 10.01 -20.60 8.74
C ALA A 112 8.69 -21.39 8.68
N LYS A 113 8.28 -21.86 7.49
CA LYS A 113 7.04 -22.61 7.31
C LYS A 113 7.32 -24.11 7.26
N THR A 114 6.63 -24.85 8.11
CA THR A 114 6.63 -26.32 8.07
C THR A 114 5.67 -26.82 6.98
N GLY A 115 5.97 -28.00 6.40
CA GLY A 115 5.09 -28.65 5.41
C GLY A 115 5.19 -28.11 3.97
N ILE A 116 6.15 -27.25 3.67
CA ILE A 116 6.42 -26.84 2.27
C ILE A 116 7.22 -27.95 1.58
N HIS A 117 6.70 -28.45 0.47
CA HIS A 117 7.39 -29.36 -0.45
C HIS A 117 7.47 -28.75 -1.84
N PHE A 118 8.65 -28.81 -2.45
CA PHE A 118 8.86 -28.38 -3.82
C PHE A 118 8.75 -29.57 -4.75
N VAL A 119 7.94 -29.47 -5.79
CA VAL A 119 7.75 -30.55 -6.77
C VAL A 119 8.50 -30.22 -8.04
N ARG A 120 9.36 -31.13 -8.49
CA ARG A 120 9.96 -31.08 -9.82
C ARG A 120 10.04 -32.48 -10.42
N ASN A 121 9.56 -32.62 -11.66
CA ASN A 121 9.53 -33.91 -12.37
C ASN A 121 8.90 -35.05 -11.53
N GLY A 122 7.81 -34.75 -10.82
CA GLY A 122 7.11 -35.72 -9.96
C GLY A 122 7.82 -36.08 -8.66
N LYS A 123 9.00 -35.51 -8.39
CA LYS A 123 9.75 -35.73 -7.14
C LYS A 123 9.58 -34.54 -6.19
N ASN A 124 9.40 -34.86 -4.91
CA ASN A 124 9.36 -33.88 -3.83
C ASN A 124 10.78 -33.58 -3.33
N TYR A 125 11.01 -32.30 -3.04
CA TYR A 125 12.24 -31.77 -2.52
C TYR A 125 11.94 -30.94 -1.27
N ASP A 126 12.85 -31.00 -0.31
CA ASP A 126 12.80 -30.12 0.85
C ASP A 126 13.16 -28.67 0.47
N VAL A 127 12.89 -27.77 1.42
CA VAL A 127 13.11 -26.33 1.28
C VAL A 127 14.57 -26.02 0.96
N GLU A 128 15.54 -26.68 1.61
CA GLU A 128 16.97 -26.39 1.40
C GLU A 128 17.45 -26.81 0.01
N THR A 129 17.02 -27.97 -0.47
CA THR A 129 17.33 -28.46 -1.81
C THR A 129 16.75 -27.54 -2.89
N ALA A 130 15.55 -27.02 -2.65
CA ALA A 130 14.92 -26.05 -3.55
C ALA A 130 15.66 -24.72 -3.58
N ILE A 131 16.04 -24.17 -2.42
CA ILE A 131 16.81 -22.92 -2.32
C ILE A 131 18.15 -23.07 -3.05
N ALA A 132 18.91 -24.12 -2.76
CA ALA A 132 20.20 -24.38 -3.42
C ALA A 132 20.05 -24.58 -4.94
N HIS A 133 18.89 -25.05 -5.40
CA HIS A 133 18.60 -25.11 -6.83
C HIS A 133 18.35 -23.72 -7.44
N LEU A 134 17.54 -22.89 -6.78
CA LEU A 134 17.24 -21.53 -7.22
C LEU A 134 18.48 -20.64 -7.26
N GLU A 135 19.36 -20.74 -6.27
CA GLU A 135 20.64 -20.01 -6.24
C GLU A 135 21.55 -20.39 -7.40
N ARG A 136 21.71 -21.69 -7.67
CA ARG A 136 22.49 -22.15 -8.85
C ARG A 136 21.91 -21.65 -10.16
N LYS A 137 20.58 -21.67 -10.30
CA LYS A 137 19.91 -21.16 -11.50
C LYS A 137 20.11 -19.65 -11.65
N ARG A 138 20.04 -18.90 -10.55
CA ARG A 138 20.26 -17.46 -10.52
C ARG A 138 21.69 -17.10 -10.91
N ALA A 139 22.69 -17.80 -10.36
CA ALA A 139 24.09 -17.62 -10.72
C ALA A 139 24.33 -17.89 -12.21
N ALA A 140 23.69 -18.93 -12.77
CA ALA A 140 23.78 -19.26 -14.20
C ALA A 140 23.05 -18.27 -15.13
N ALA A 141 22.07 -17.51 -14.63
CA ALA A 141 21.33 -16.51 -15.40
C ALA A 141 21.98 -15.12 -15.37
N GLY A 142 23.03 -14.92 -14.56
CA GLY A 142 23.79 -13.67 -14.41
C GLY A 142 25.13 -13.64 -15.15
N ALA A 143 25.26 -14.43 -16.23
CA ALA A 143 26.40 -14.42 -17.15
C ALA A 143 25.98 -13.86 -18.52
#